data_AF-A0A2T4C2W4-F1
#
_entry.id   AF-A0A2T4C2W4-F1
#
_cell.length_a   1.000
_cell.length_b   1.000
_cell.length_c   1.000
_cell.angle_alpha   90.00
_cell.angle_beta   90.00
_cell.angle_gamma   90.00
#
_symmetry.space_group_name_H-M   'P 1'
#
loop_
_entity.id
_entity.type
_entity.pdbx_description
1 polymer ?
#
loop_
_entity_poly.entity_id
_entity_poly.type
_entity_poly.pdbx_seq_one_letter_code
_entity_poly.pdbx_strand_id
1 'polypeptide(L)'
;LSKEAERCLQDLRLTDPRDDKSRIEDTNGGLLQGAYDWAIKHNNFIAWRDAGENHLLWIRGDPGKGKTMLFCGIIDELQDRGVKPCYFFCQATDPRLNSATAVLRGLIYLLMVTNRQLLSLIQERYD
;
A
#
# COMPACT_ATOMS: atom_id res chain seq x y z
N LEU A 1 -18.86 14.27 3.52
CA LEU A 1 -18.37 13.65 4.77
C LEU A 1 -18.77 14.57 5.91
N SER A 2 -18.91 14.09 7.15
CA SER A 2 -19.06 15.04 8.26
C SER A 2 -17.72 15.77 8.48
N LYS A 3 -17.74 16.93 9.14
CA LYS A 3 -16.52 17.70 9.42
C LYS A 3 -15.54 16.90 10.28
N GLU A 4 -16.05 16.05 11.15
CA GLU A 4 -15.31 15.17 12.05
C GLU A 4 -14.61 14.05 11.27
N ALA A 5 -15.29 13.44 10.29
CA ALA A 5 -14.67 12.48 9.37
C ALA A 5 -13.52 13.10 8.57
N GLU A 6 -13.71 14.34 8.10
CA GLU A 6 -12.68 15.05 7.35
C GLU A 6 -11.45 15.35 8.22
N ARG A 7 -11.69 15.76 9.47
CA ARG A 7 -10.63 15.97 10.46
C ARG A 7 -9.89 14.67 10.79
N CYS A 8 -10.62 13.58 11.03
CA CYS A 8 -10.03 12.25 11.28
C CYS A 8 -9.14 11.81 10.10
N LEU A 9 -9.60 11.98 8.86
CA LEU A 9 -8.82 11.68 7.66
C LEU A 9 -7.56 12.56 7.56
N GLN A 10 -7.67 13.85 7.86
CA GLN A 10 -6.52 14.76 7.87
C GLN A 10 -5.49 14.33 8.93
N ASP A 11 -5.95 13.98 10.13
CA ASP A 11 -5.08 13.50 11.20
C ASP A 11 -4.45 12.14 10.87
N LEU A 12 -5.09 11.27 10.10
CA LEU A 12 -4.47 10.02 9.66
C LEU A 12 -3.45 10.23 8.53
N ARG A 13 -3.60 11.29 7.73
CA ARG A 13 -2.79 11.55 6.54
C ARG A 13 -1.43 12.19 6.87
N LEU A 14 -0.43 11.37 7.14
CA LEU A 14 0.99 11.81 7.15
C LEU A 14 1.51 12.11 5.73
N THR A 15 1.18 11.21 4.81
CA THR A 15 1.37 11.29 3.36
C THR A 15 0.18 10.60 2.69
N ASP A 16 0.08 10.64 1.36
CA ASP A 16 -0.80 9.72 0.63
C ASP A 16 0.04 8.59 0.05
N PRO A 17 -0.18 7.32 0.43
CA PRO A 17 0.60 6.20 -0.12
C PRO A 17 0.56 6.11 -1.65
N ARG A 18 -0.49 6.63 -2.30
CA ARG A 18 -0.59 6.69 -3.77
C ARG A 18 0.39 7.71 -4.36
N ASP A 19 0.51 8.87 -3.73
CA ASP A 19 1.49 9.89 -4.10
C ASP A 19 2.92 9.36 -3.84
N ASP A 20 3.11 8.62 -2.76
CA ASP A 20 4.40 7.95 -2.47
C ASP A 20 4.76 6.91 -3.53
N LYS A 21 3.80 6.08 -3.99
CA LYS A 21 4.00 5.14 -5.10
C LYS A 21 4.42 5.88 -6.38
N SER A 22 3.65 6.90 -6.78
CA SER A 22 3.95 7.69 -7.99
C SER A 22 5.36 8.28 -7.93
N ARG A 23 5.71 8.93 -6.82
CA ARG A 23 7.04 9.52 -6.62
C ARG A 23 8.14 8.45 -6.68
N ILE A 24 7.93 7.28 -6.07
CA ILE A 24 8.89 6.18 -6.12
C ILE A 24 9.10 5.73 -7.57
N GLU A 25 8.03 5.54 -8.34
CA GLU A 25 8.13 5.15 -9.74
C GLU A 25 8.88 6.19 -10.56
N ASP A 26 8.49 7.46 -10.45
CA ASP A 26 9.12 8.57 -11.17
C ASP A 26 10.62 8.69 -10.86
N THR A 27 10.98 8.57 -9.58
CA THR A 27 12.39 8.65 -9.14
C THR A 27 13.23 7.46 -9.66
N ASN A 28 12.59 6.33 -9.96
CA ASN A 28 13.25 5.12 -10.46
C ASN A 28 13.12 4.94 -11.99
N GLY A 29 12.69 5.97 -12.73
CA GLY A 29 12.58 5.92 -14.19
C GLY A 29 11.31 5.24 -14.71
N GLY A 30 10.28 5.14 -13.87
CA GLY A 30 9.01 4.51 -14.18
C GLY A 30 8.95 3.02 -13.82
N LEU A 31 7.73 2.47 -13.80
CA LEU A 31 7.50 1.05 -13.59
C LEU A 31 7.56 0.29 -14.93
N LEU A 32 8.51 -0.63 -15.04
CA LEU A 32 8.62 -1.53 -16.19
C LEU A 32 7.83 -2.81 -15.89
N GLN A 33 6.88 -3.16 -16.76
CA GLN A 33 6.08 -4.38 -16.62
C GLN A 33 6.93 -5.65 -16.47
N GLY A 34 8.00 -5.75 -17.26
CA GLY A 34 8.96 -6.86 -17.18
C GLY A 34 9.66 -7.01 -15.81
N ALA A 35 9.65 -5.98 -14.95
CA ALA A 35 10.28 -6.04 -13.62
C ALA A 35 9.51 -6.92 -12.62
N TYR A 36 8.19 -7.08 -12.81
CA TYR A 36 7.32 -7.83 -11.89
C TYR A 36 6.57 -9.01 -12.54
N ASP A 37 6.54 -9.09 -13.87
CA ASP A 37 5.86 -10.14 -14.63
C ASP A 37 6.21 -11.56 -14.17
N TRP A 38 7.49 -11.82 -13.90
CA TRP A 38 7.96 -13.13 -13.46
C TRP A 38 7.37 -13.51 -12.09
N ALA A 39 7.16 -12.53 -11.21
CA ALA A 39 6.69 -12.76 -9.86
C ALA A 39 5.19 -13.04 -9.83
N ILE A 40 4.39 -12.30 -10.59
CA ILE A 40 2.93 -12.50 -10.66
C ILE A 40 2.55 -13.83 -11.33
N LYS A 41 3.44 -14.38 -12.15
CA LYS A 41 3.31 -15.70 -12.79
C LYS A 41 3.86 -16.83 -11.92
N HIS A 42 4.53 -16.52 -10.81
CA HIS A 42 5.12 -17.54 -9.94
C HIS A 42 4.05 -18.26 -9.12
N ASN A 43 4.16 -19.59 -8.99
CA ASN A 43 3.17 -20.41 -8.29
C ASN A 43 2.90 -19.95 -6.85
N ASN A 44 3.92 -19.53 -6.10
CA ASN A 44 3.74 -18.98 -4.75
C ASN A 44 2.89 -17.70 -4.72
N PHE A 45 3.02 -16.83 -5.72
CA PHE A 45 2.19 -15.62 -5.81
C PHE A 45 0.74 -15.99 -6.12
N ILE A 46 0.53 -16.88 -7.11
CA ILE A 46 -0.79 -17.37 -7.50
C ILE A 46 -1.48 -18.05 -6.31
N ALA A 47 -0.76 -18.92 -5.60
CA ALA A 47 -1.27 -19.58 -4.41
C ALA A 47 -1.63 -18.60 -3.30
N TRP A 48 -0.78 -17.59 -3.02
CA TRP A 48 -1.11 -16.54 -2.05
C TRP A 48 -2.33 -15.72 -2.46
N ARG A 49 -2.46 -15.39 -3.74
CA ARG A 49 -3.56 -14.58 -4.29
C ARG A 49 -4.89 -15.34 -4.26
N ASP A 50 -4.89 -16.61 -4.66
CA ASP A 50 -6.10 -17.37 -4.98
C ASP A 50 -6.49 -18.41 -3.92
N ALA A 51 -5.52 -18.99 -3.20
CA ALA A 51 -5.77 -20.24 -2.47
C ALA A 51 -6.52 -20.06 -1.14
N GLY A 52 -6.79 -18.82 -0.69
CA GLY A 52 -7.57 -18.54 0.53
C GLY A 52 -6.95 -18.99 1.85
N GLU A 53 -5.98 -19.90 1.84
CA GLU A 53 -5.33 -20.51 3.01
C GLU A 53 -3.98 -19.87 3.34
N ASN A 54 -3.27 -19.32 2.33
CA ASN A 54 -1.99 -18.66 2.50
C ASN A 54 -2.16 -17.14 2.48
N HIS A 55 -2.23 -16.52 3.65
CA HIS A 55 -2.47 -15.08 3.77
C HIS A 55 -1.19 -14.22 3.70
N LEU A 56 0.01 -14.84 3.75
CA LEU A 56 1.29 -14.12 3.81
C LEU A 56 2.19 -14.44 2.61
N LEU A 57 2.49 -13.42 1.82
CA LEU A 57 3.55 -13.46 0.82
C LEU A 57 4.76 -12.68 1.33
N TRP A 58 5.87 -13.37 1.60
CA TRP A 58 7.12 -12.73 1.98
C TRP A 58 8.09 -12.73 0.80
N ILE A 59 8.44 -11.54 0.30
CA ILE A 59 9.46 -11.36 -0.74
C ILE A 59 10.78 -10.89 -0.10
N ARG A 60 11.85 -11.67 -0.28
CA ARG A 60 13.23 -11.34 0.16
C ARG A 60 14.13 -11.13 -1.05
N GLY A 61 15.13 -10.27 -0.89
CA GLY A 61 16.17 -10.06 -1.88
C GLY A 61 17.16 -9.03 -1.39
N ASP A 62 18.35 -9.01 -1.99
CA ASP A 62 19.44 -8.13 -1.59
C ASP A 62 19.10 -6.64 -1.84
N PRO A 63 19.78 -5.70 -1.16
CA PRO A 63 19.71 -4.29 -1.50
C PRO A 63 19.93 -4.05 -3.01
N GLY A 64 19.16 -3.13 -3.60
CA GLY A 64 19.27 -2.79 -5.02
C GLY A 64 18.64 -3.77 -6.02
N LYS A 65 18.02 -4.88 -5.58
CA LYS A 65 17.38 -5.88 -6.48
C LYS A 65 15.97 -5.52 -6.96
N GLY A 66 15.55 -4.26 -6.89
CA GLY A 66 14.25 -3.82 -7.42
C GLY A 66 13.01 -4.24 -6.62
N LYS A 67 13.15 -4.69 -5.37
CA LYS A 67 12.02 -5.12 -4.52
C LYS A 67 10.89 -4.10 -4.45
N THR A 68 11.21 -2.82 -4.31
CA THR A 68 10.21 -1.75 -4.23
C THR A 68 9.41 -1.63 -5.52
N MET A 69 10.08 -1.71 -6.68
CA MET A 69 9.43 -1.67 -7.99
C MET A 69 8.57 -2.93 -8.24
N LEU A 70 9.05 -4.09 -7.76
CA LEU A 70 8.25 -5.31 -7.74
C LEU A 70 6.95 -5.13 -6.93
N PHE A 71 7.01 -4.51 -5.75
CA PHE A 71 5.81 -4.20 -4.97
C PHE A 71 4.87 -3.23 -5.69
N CYS A 72 5.40 -2.23 -6.41
CA CYS A 72 4.58 -1.33 -7.21
C CYS A 72 3.79 -2.09 -8.29
N GLY A 73 4.44 -3.01 -9.00
CA GLY A 73 3.76 -3.85 -9.98
C GLY A 73 2.77 -4.84 -9.40
N ILE A 74 3.03 -5.38 -8.21
CA ILE A 74 2.05 -6.21 -7.49
C ILE A 74 0.81 -5.38 -7.12
N ILE A 75 0.99 -4.13 -6.69
CA ILE A 75 -0.14 -3.23 -6.39
C ILE A 75 -0.98 -3.01 -7.65
N ASP A 76 -0.35 -2.74 -8.80
CA ASP A 76 -1.06 -2.52 -10.06
C ASP A 76 -1.81 -3.78 -10.53
N GLU A 77 -1.17 -4.95 -10.47
CA GLU A 77 -1.80 -6.23 -10.80
C GLU A 77 -3.03 -6.52 -9.93
N LEU A 78 -2.99 -6.17 -8.64
CA LEU A 78 -4.14 -6.33 -7.74
C LEU A 78 -5.25 -5.32 -8.09
N GLN A 79 -4.89 -4.08 -8.41
CA GLN A 79 -5.84 -3.04 -8.80
C GLN A 79 -6.55 -3.36 -10.12
N ASP A 80 -5.82 -3.86 -11.11
CA ASP A 80 -6.37 -4.30 -12.40
C ASP A 80 -7.38 -5.45 -12.24
N ARG A 81 -7.24 -6.25 -11.18
CA ARG A 81 -8.19 -7.31 -10.81
C ARG A 81 -9.38 -6.82 -9.98
N GLY A 82 -9.48 -5.51 -9.73
CA GLY A 82 -10.55 -4.91 -8.94
C GLY A 82 -10.33 -4.99 -7.43
N VAL A 83 -9.17 -5.48 -6.97
CA VAL A 83 -8.79 -5.40 -5.54
C VAL A 83 -8.38 -3.97 -5.24
N LYS A 84 -8.72 -3.48 -4.05
CA LYS A 84 -8.24 -2.17 -3.59
C LYS A 84 -7.24 -2.34 -2.46
N PRO A 85 -5.95 -2.59 -2.76
CA PRO A 85 -4.95 -2.92 -1.75
C PRO A 85 -4.66 -1.70 -0.86
N CYS A 86 -4.46 -1.96 0.43
CA CYS A 86 -3.87 -1.00 1.35
C CYS A 86 -2.39 -1.30 1.49
N TYR A 87 -1.55 -0.29 1.29
CA TYR A 87 -0.09 -0.44 1.27
C TYR A 87 0.59 0.78 1.88
N PHE A 88 1.85 0.60 2.25
CA PHE A 88 2.70 1.62 2.83
C PHE A 88 4.15 1.39 2.43
N PHE A 89 4.88 2.46 2.08
CA PHE A 89 6.29 2.39 1.75
C PHE A 89 7.14 2.94 2.91
N CYS A 90 7.82 2.04 3.62
CA CYS A 90 8.76 2.46 4.65
C CYS A 90 10.00 3.11 4.01
N GLN A 91 10.29 4.36 4.38
CA GLN A 91 11.47 5.08 3.90
C GLN A 91 12.34 5.49 5.07
N ALA A 92 13.49 4.84 5.24
CA ALA A 92 14.37 5.09 6.39
C ALA A 92 14.83 6.56 6.51
N THR A 93 14.96 7.25 5.37
CA THR A 93 15.40 8.64 5.27
C THR A 93 14.28 9.66 5.48
N ASP A 94 13.01 9.25 5.52
CA ASP A 94 11.89 10.14 5.80
C ASP A 94 11.33 9.85 7.21
N PRO A 95 11.49 10.75 8.19
CA PRO A 95 11.01 10.55 9.56
C PRO A 95 9.48 10.41 9.65
N ARG A 96 8.74 10.84 8.60
CA ARG A 96 7.29 10.64 8.53
C ARG A 96 6.92 9.22 8.13
N LEU A 97 7.85 8.44 7.58
CA LEU A 97 7.60 7.13 6.95
C LEU A 97 8.45 5.98 7.55
N ASN A 98 9.02 6.16 8.75
CA ASN A 98 9.96 5.20 9.33
C ASN A 98 9.56 4.67 10.72
N SER A 99 8.30 4.85 11.14
CA SER A 99 7.81 4.38 12.44
C SER A 99 6.58 3.47 12.29
N ALA A 100 6.37 2.59 13.27
CA ALA A 100 5.17 1.73 13.32
C ALA A 100 3.87 2.57 13.34
N THR A 101 3.87 3.69 14.06
CA THR A 101 2.74 4.63 14.08
C THR A 101 2.46 5.20 12.69
N ALA A 102 3.50 5.53 11.91
CA ALA A 102 3.33 6.00 10.55
C ALA A 102 2.73 4.93 9.63
N VAL A 103 3.21 3.69 9.74
CA VAL A 103 2.67 2.55 9.00
C VAL A 103 1.17 2.38 9.28
N LEU A 104 0.79 2.34 10.55
CA LEU A 104 -0.63 2.16 10.94
C LEU A 104 -1.50 3.33 10.45
N ARG A 105 -1.06 4.58 10.64
CA ARG A 105 -1.80 5.76 10.18
C ARG A 105 -2.00 5.75 8.66
N GLY A 106 -0.95 5.44 7.90
CA GLY A 106 -1.00 5.38 6.43
C GLY A 106 -1.92 4.27 5.92
N LEU A 107 -1.86 3.07 6.53
CA LEU A 107 -2.73 1.96 6.16
C LEU A 107 -4.21 2.26 6.47
N ILE A 108 -4.51 2.82 7.65
CA ILE A 108 -5.87 3.21 8.02
C ILE A 108 -6.37 4.33 7.10
N TYR A 109 -5.55 5.35 6.83
CA TYR A 109 -5.89 6.42 5.89
C TYR A 109 -6.27 5.86 4.52
N LEU A 110 -5.43 5.00 3.93
CA LEU A 110 -5.70 4.44 2.61
C LEU A 110 -6.94 3.55 2.62
N LEU A 111 -7.16 2.76 3.68
CA LEU A 111 -8.36 1.94 3.86
C LEU A 111 -9.63 2.81 3.87
N MET A 112 -9.61 3.92 4.60
CA MET A 112 -10.75 4.85 4.68
C MET A 112 -11.00 5.61 3.37
N VAL A 113 -9.94 5.94 2.63
CA VAL A 113 -10.06 6.55 1.30
C VAL A 113 -10.66 5.59 0.29
N THR A 114 -10.29 4.33 0.41
CA THR A 114 -10.66 3.26 -0.50
C THR A 114 -12.07 2.72 -0.23
N ASN A 115 -12.47 2.66 1.05
CA ASN A 115 -13.78 2.21 1.49
C ASN A 115 -14.40 3.21 2.46
N ARG A 116 -15.16 4.17 1.90
CA ARG A 116 -15.80 5.26 2.64
C ARG A 116 -16.81 4.79 3.69
N GLN A 117 -17.37 3.58 3.56
CA GLN A 117 -18.32 3.05 4.53
C GLN A 117 -17.67 2.77 5.89
N LEU A 118 -16.34 2.57 5.93
CA LEU A 118 -15.62 2.33 7.17
C LEU A 118 -15.37 3.62 7.98
N LEU A 119 -15.57 4.79 7.38
CA LEU A 119 -15.38 6.07 8.08
C LEU A 119 -16.31 6.19 9.27
N SER A 120 -17.56 5.75 9.16
CA SER A 120 -18.51 5.82 10.27
C SER A 120 -18.06 5.01 11.49
N LEU A 121 -17.35 3.89 11.29
CA LEU A 121 -16.85 3.04 12.38
C LEU A 121 -15.73 3.71 13.18
N ILE A 122 -14.86 4.48 12.50
CA ILE A 122 -13.75 5.16 13.16
C ILE A 122 -14.21 6.46 13.81
N GLN A 123 -15.20 7.14 13.22
CA GLN A 123 -15.78 8.35 13.81
C GLN A 123 -16.30 8.12 15.23
N GLU A 124 -17.03 7.03 15.48
CA GLU A 124 -17.53 6.68 16.82
C GLU A 124 -16.44 6.54 17.89
N ARG A 125 -15.19 6.31 17.49
CA ARG A 125 -14.04 6.12 18.40
C ARG A 125 -13.09 7.31 18.44
N TYR A 126 -13.23 8.25 17.52
CA TYR A 126 -12.37 9.42 17.40
C TYR A 126 -12.91 10.61 18.21
N ASP A 127 -14.22 10.67 18.43
CA ASP A 127 -14.88 11.54 19.42
C ASP A 127 -14.58 11.08 20.86
#